data_AF-A0A927W1A0-F1
#
_entry.id   AF-A0A927W1A0-F1
#
_cell.length_a   1.000
_cell.length_b   1.000
_cell.length_c   1.000
_cell.angle_alpha   90.00
_cell.angle_beta   90.00
_cell.angle_gamma   90.00
#
_symmetry.space_group_name_H-M   'P 1'
#
loop_
_entity.id
_entity.type
_entity.pdbx_description
1 polymer ?
#
loop_
_entity_poly.entity_id
_entity_poly.type
_entity_poly.pdbx_seq_one_letter_code
_entity_poly.pdbx_strand_id
1 'polypeptide(L)'
;MSTIYLSQNADKLLQNYLLEQGHQLTRIQDAGLVYPEIGTHADIYMCKLGTEPESPVFHPNEQNKLSLGYKYPENVKYNGVCMGNYFIHNLKWTAPDLLHKIQQLGFTPLNVKQGYTKCNMVVVNARAAITSDRGIYEKLRQQNDLKLLLIAPGYVRLNNFPYGFLGGASGRVENEIIFNGNLREHPNYKEIIGFIEAEELKVKYFEPYPLEDIGSIIEWRKK
;
A
#
# COMPACT_ATOMS: atom_id res chain seq x y z
N MET A 1 6.47 -15.16 13.28
CA MET A 1 5.87 -15.59 12.00
C MET A 1 4.68 -14.68 11.70
N SER A 2 4.73 -13.99 10.57
CA SER A 2 3.66 -13.09 10.11
C SER A 2 2.92 -13.71 8.92
N THR A 3 1.66 -13.31 8.74
CA THR A 3 0.89 -13.53 7.51
C THR A 3 1.11 -12.35 6.58
N ILE A 4 1.43 -12.60 5.32
CA ILE A 4 1.55 -11.59 4.28
C ILE A 4 0.40 -11.78 3.29
N TYR A 5 -0.46 -10.77 3.17
CA TYR A 5 -1.43 -10.68 2.10
C TYR A 5 -0.74 -10.12 0.86
N LEU A 6 -0.78 -10.89 -0.23
CA LEU A 6 -0.02 -10.63 -1.44
C LEU A 6 -0.86 -10.99 -2.65
N SER A 7 -0.79 -10.21 -3.72
CA SER A 7 -1.40 -10.59 -4.99
C SER A 7 -0.92 -11.98 -5.44
N GLN A 8 -1.83 -12.81 -5.96
CA GLN A 8 -1.45 -14.06 -6.60
C GLN A 8 -0.53 -13.87 -7.83
N ASN A 9 -0.54 -12.68 -8.42
CA ASN A 9 0.26 -12.31 -9.59
C ASN A 9 1.65 -11.78 -9.22
N ALA A 10 1.99 -11.66 -7.93
CA ALA A 10 3.32 -11.27 -7.49
C ALA A 10 4.39 -12.24 -8.02
N ASP A 11 5.57 -11.73 -8.38
CA ASP A 11 6.63 -12.57 -8.94
C ASP A 11 7.09 -13.66 -7.97
N LYS A 12 7.51 -14.81 -8.51
CA LYS A 12 7.95 -15.96 -7.71
C LYS A 12 9.15 -15.64 -6.83
N LEU A 13 10.05 -14.75 -7.25
CA LEU A 13 11.22 -14.36 -6.46
C LEU A 13 10.80 -13.63 -5.17
N LEU A 14 9.81 -12.73 -5.27
CA LEU A 14 9.23 -12.08 -4.09
C LEU A 14 8.54 -13.11 -3.18
N GLN A 15 7.73 -13.99 -3.75
CA GLN A 15 7.04 -15.03 -2.97
C GLN A 15 8.01 -15.94 -2.23
N ASN A 16 9.05 -16.43 -2.91
CA ASN A 16 10.05 -17.30 -2.33
C ASN A 16 10.84 -16.59 -1.23
N TYR A 17 11.25 -15.34 -1.46
CA TYR A 17 11.95 -14.53 -0.45
C TYR A 17 11.15 -14.43 0.85
N LEU A 18 9.85 -14.10 0.77
CA LEU A 18 8.99 -14.00 1.95
C LEU A 18 8.79 -15.34 2.66
N LEU A 19 8.68 -16.44 1.92
CA LEU A 19 8.57 -17.79 2.49
C LEU A 19 9.87 -18.24 3.17
N GLU A 20 11.03 -17.92 2.59
CA GLU A 20 12.35 -18.22 3.15
C GLU A 20 12.63 -17.45 4.44
N GLN A 21 12.05 -16.25 4.60
CA GLN A 21 12.04 -15.52 5.88
C GLN A 21 11.08 -16.13 6.92
N GLY A 22 10.37 -17.21 6.58
CA GLY A 22 9.47 -17.92 7.49
C GLY A 22 8.10 -17.28 7.64
N HIS A 23 7.68 -16.39 6.72
CA HIS A 23 6.31 -15.86 6.69
C HIS A 23 5.35 -16.82 5.98
N GLN A 24 4.05 -16.67 6.27
CA GLN A 24 2.98 -17.35 5.56
C GLN A 24 2.37 -16.42 4.51
N LEU A 25 2.09 -16.93 3.31
CA LEU A 25 1.46 -16.15 2.25
C LEU A 25 -0.05 -16.43 2.15
N THR A 26 -0.86 -15.39 2.26
CA THR A 26 -2.27 -15.40 1.85
C THR A 26 -2.38 -14.72 0.49
N ARG A 27 -2.56 -15.52 -0.56
CA ARG A 27 -2.64 -15.03 -1.93
C ARG A 27 -4.03 -14.48 -2.23
N ILE A 28 -4.09 -13.24 -2.69
CA ILE A 28 -5.31 -12.56 -3.08
C ILE A 28 -5.64 -12.93 -4.52
N GLN A 29 -6.84 -13.49 -4.71
CA GLN A 29 -7.37 -13.90 -6.00
C GLN A 29 -8.35 -12.87 -6.53
N ASP A 30 -8.48 -12.81 -7.85
CA ASP A 30 -9.49 -11.96 -8.49
C ASP A 30 -10.90 -12.45 -8.19
N ALA A 31 -11.67 -11.60 -7.53
CA ALA A 31 -13.07 -11.85 -7.19
C ALA A 31 -14.05 -11.41 -8.30
N GLY A 32 -13.56 -10.82 -9.40
CA GLY A 32 -14.37 -10.31 -10.51
C GLY A 32 -15.20 -9.07 -10.16
N LEU A 33 -14.88 -8.39 -9.06
CA LEU A 33 -15.61 -7.21 -8.56
C LEU A 33 -15.08 -5.89 -9.14
N VAL A 34 -13.83 -5.88 -9.58
CA VAL A 34 -13.10 -4.73 -10.13
C VAL A 34 -12.42 -5.15 -11.43
N TYR A 35 -11.76 -4.22 -12.13
CA TYR A 35 -11.03 -4.57 -13.34
C TYR A 35 -9.80 -5.46 -13.06
N PRO A 36 -9.43 -6.37 -13.98
CA PRO A 36 -8.46 -7.43 -13.71
C PRO A 36 -7.10 -6.96 -13.21
N GLU A 37 -6.66 -5.78 -13.66
CA GLU A 37 -5.35 -5.22 -13.33
C GLU A 37 -5.19 -4.89 -11.84
N ILE A 38 -6.31 -4.64 -11.13
CA ILE A 38 -6.33 -4.45 -9.67
C ILE A 38 -7.13 -5.55 -8.96
N GLY A 39 -7.65 -6.54 -9.68
CA GLY A 39 -8.47 -7.62 -9.13
C GLY A 39 -7.74 -8.51 -8.12
N THR A 40 -6.42 -8.46 -8.09
CA THR A 40 -5.62 -9.24 -7.13
C THR A 40 -4.95 -8.36 -6.07
N HIS A 41 -5.24 -7.06 -6.07
CA HIS A 41 -4.61 -6.11 -5.18
C HIS A 41 -5.16 -6.24 -3.77
N ALA A 42 -4.30 -6.50 -2.78
CA ALA A 42 -4.75 -6.67 -1.39
C ALA A 42 -5.41 -5.39 -0.87
N ASP A 43 -4.81 -4.24 -1.15
CA ASP A 43 -5.30 -2.91 -0.75
C ASP A 43 -6.62 -2.45 -1.42
N ILE A 44 -7.17 -3.23 -2.34
CA ILE A 44 -8.54 -3.06 -2.86
C ILE A 44 -9.58 -3.75 -1.98
N TYR A 45 -9.20 -4.85 -1.32
CA TYR A 45 -10.12 -5.68 -0.54
C TYR A 45 -9.99 -5.50 0.97
N MET A 46 -8.90 -4.91 1.45
CA MET A 46 -8.64 -4.72 2.89
C MET A 46 -7.86 -3.44 3.16
N CYS A 47 -7.88 -3.00 4.42
CA CYS A 47 -7.12 -1.82 4.86
C CYS A 47 -6.31 -2.15 6.12
N LYS A 48 -4.99 -1.97 6.08
CA LYS A 48 -4.14 -2.11 7.27
C LYS A 48 -4.31 -0.90 8.18
N LEU A 49 -4.66 -1.14 9.44
CA LEU A 49 -5.00 -0.13 10.44
C LEU A 49 -3.80 0.25 11.32
N GLY A 50 -2.69 0.61 10.68
CA GLY A 50 -1.46 1.08 11.31
C GLY A 50 -0.21 0.60 10.58
N THR A 51 0.95 0.91 11.12
CA THR A 51 2.26 0.60 10.51
C THR A 51 2.94 -0.63 11.07
N GLU A 52 2.59 -1.01 12.30
CA GLU A 52 3.23 -2.12 13.00
C GLU A 52 2.81 -3.49 12.44
N PRO A 53 3.63 -4.53 12.59
CA PRO A 53 3.25 -5.89 12.21
C PRO A 53 1.94 -6.34 12.87
N GLU A 54 1.71 -5.94 14.12
CA GLU A 54 0.51 -6.28 14.90
C GLU A 54 -0.70 -5.41 14.59
N SER A 55 -0.56 -4.36 13.76
CA SER A 55 -1.66 -3.49 13.41
C SER A 55 -2.78 -4.31 12.75
N PRO A 56 -4.05 -4.17 13.20
CA PRO A 56 -5.15 -4.95 12.63
C PRO A 56 -5.29 -4.72 11.13
N VAL A 57 -5.71 -5.75 10.41
CA VAL A 57 -6.14 -5.60 9.01
C VAL A 57 -7.66 -5.63 8.98
N PHE A 58 -8.27 -4.55 8.49
CA PHE A 58 -9.70 -4.46 8.29
C PHE A 58 -10.10 -5.28 7.07
N HIS A 59 -10.95 -6.27 7.29
CA HIS A 59 -11.60 -7.04 6.23
C HIS A 59 -13.09 -6.68 6.23
N PRO A 60 -13.65 -6.18 5.11
CA PRO A 60 -15.09 -5.96 5.01
C PRO A 60 -15.82 -7.31 5.09
N ASN A 61 -17.06 -7.27 5.58
CA ASN A 61 -17.94 -8.43 5.44
C ASN A 61 -18.29 -8.67 3.96
N GLU A 62 -18.80 -9.86 3.63
CA GLU A 62 -19.10 -10.22 2.24
C GLU A 62 -20.07 -9.26 1.56
N GLN A 63 -21.11 -8.78 2.27
CA GLN A 63 -22.06 -7.82 1.70
C GLN A 63 -21.40 -6.50 1.30
N ASN A 64 -20.52 -5.97 2.15
CA ASN A 64 -19.80 -4.72 1.90
C ASN A 64 -18.72 -4.91 0.83
N LYS A 65 -18.06 -6.07 0.81
CA LYS A 65 -17.11 -6.45 -0.24
C LYS A 65 -17.78 -6.48 -1.62
N LEU A 66 -18.98 -7.07 -1.72
CA LEU A 66 -19.79 -7.08 -2.95
C LEU A 66 -20.23 -5.68 -3.40
N SER A 67 -20.10 -4.66 -2.55
CA SER A 67 -20.38 -3.28 -2.95
C SER A 67 -19.25 -2.65 -3.76
N LEU A 68 -18.06 -3.25 -3.84
CA LEU A 68 -17.00 -2.78 -4.73
C LEU A 68 -17.53 -2.75 -6.17
N GLY A 69 -17.21 -1.67 -6.88
CA GLY A 69 -17.66 -1.49 -8.26
C GLY A 69 -16.50 -1.48 -9.24
N TYR A 70 -16.80 -1.77 -10.50
CA TYR A 70 -15.78 -1.90 -11.53
C TYR A 70 -15.05 -0.59 -11.83
N LYS A 71 -15.77 0.54 -11.81
CA LYS A 71 -15.25 1.84 -12.25
C LYS A 71 -14.74 2.66 -11.07
N TYR A 72 -13.69 3.44 -11.31
CA TYR A 72 -13.31 4.47 -10.36
C TYR A 72 -14.46 5.49 -10.22
N PRO A 73 -14.83 5.90 -8.99
CA PRO A 73 -14.17 5.63 -7.71
C PRO A 73 -14.81 4.53 -6.84
N GLU A 74 -15.63 3.64 -7.40
CA GLU A 74 -16.31 2.58 -6.64
C GLU A 74 -15.38 1.46 -6.16
N ASN A 75 -14.18 1.36 -6.77
CA ASN A 75 -13.15 0.36 -6.48
C ASN A 75 -12.13 0.79 -5.42
N VAL A 76 -12.15 2.04 -4.93
CA VAL A 76 -11.14 2.53 -3.97
C VAL A 76 -11.59 2.48 -2.51
N LYS A 77 -12.74 1.87 -2.22
CA LYS A 77 -13.42 1.97 -0.91
C LYS A 77 -12.56 1.64 0.30
N TYR A 78 -11.61 0.71 0.13
CA TYR A 78 -10.71 0.24 1.18
C TYR A 78 -9.24 0.67 0.97
N ASN A 79 -8.94 1.39 -0.11
CA ASN A 79 -7.57 1.80 -0.50
C ASN A 79 -7.07 3.03 0.29
N GLY A 80 -7.55 3.18 1.53
CA GLY A 80 -7.04 4.15 2.49
C GLY A 80 -5.80 3.64 3.19
N VAL A 81 -5.02 4.56 3.76
CA VAL A 81 -3.78 4.23 4.46
C VAL A 81 -3.77 4.81 5.87
N CYS A 82 -3.37 3.99 6.83
CA CYS A 82 -3.14 4.42 8.20
C CYS A 82 -1.64 4.62 8.44
N MET A 83 -1.25 5.81 8.89
CA MET A 83 0.14 6.16 9.19
C MET A 83 0.18 7.03 10.45
N GLY A 84 0.86 6.55 11.49
CA GLY A 84 0.85 7.21 12.80
C GLY A 84 -0.59 7.33 13.32
N ASN A 85 -1.01 8.54 13.64
CA ASN A 85 -2.37 8.82 14.09
C ASN A 85 -3.32 9.19 12.94
N TYR A 86 -2.88 9.12 11.70
CA TYR A 86 -3.65 9.60 10.55
C TYR A 86 -4.26 8.46 9.74
N PHE A 87 -5.48 8.67 9.28
CA PHE A 87 -6.08 7.89 8.20
C PHE A 87 -6.23 8.78 6.97
N ILE A 88 -5.58 8.42 5.87
CA ILE A 88 -5.50 9.26 4.67
C ILE A 88 -6.25 8.54 3.55
N HIS A 89 -7.25 9.21 3.00
CA HIS A 89 -8.02 8.70 1.87
C HIS A 89 -8.93 9.81 1.29
N ASN A 90 -9.57 9.52 0.16
CA ASN A 90 -10.75 10.28 -0.26
C ASN A 90 -11.95 9.88 0.60
N LEU A 91 -12.25 10.68 1.63
CA LEU A 91 -13.25 10.34 2.66
C LEU A 91 -14.68 10.23 2.10
N LYS A 92 -14.94 10.84 0.94
CA LYS A 92 -16.23 10.66 0.23
C LYS A 92 -16.42 9.23 -0.27
N TRP A 93 -15.33 8.54 -0.58
CA TRP A 93 -15.32 7.20 -1.18
C TRP A 93 -14.84 6.12 -0.23
N THR A 94 -14.39 6.45 0.98
CA THR A 94 -14.14 5.47 2.04
C THR A 94 -15.43 4.70 2.37
N ALA A 95 -15.33 3.37 2.49
CA ALA A 95 -16.45 2.57 2.96
C ALA A 95 -16.93 3.05 4.36
N PRO A 96 -18.23 3.20 4.61
CA PRO A 96 -18.74 3.70 5.89
C PRO A 96 -18.32 2.86 7.11
N ASP A 97 -18.25 1.53 6.95
CA ASP A 97 -17.81 0.60 7.99
C ASP A 97 -16.33 0.75 8.33
N LEU A 98 -15.47 0.92 7.31
CA LEU A 98 -14.07 1.26 7.51
C LEU A 98 -13.94 2.63 8.20
N LEU A 99 -14.65 3.66 7.73
CA LEU A 99 -14.58 4.99 8.33
C LEU A 99 -15.02 4.99 9.80
N HIS A 100 -16.08 4.24 10.12
CA HIS A 100 -16.50 4.05 11.51
C HIS A 100 -15.42 3.36 12.34
N LYS A 101 -14.78 2.33 11.80
CA LYS A 101 -13.68 1.63 12.49
C LYS A 101 -12.47 2.54 12.74
N ILE A 102 -12.13 3.38 11.77
CA ILE A 102 -11.06 4.39 11.88
C ILE A 102 -11.36 5.37 13.02
N GLN A 103 -12.59 5.88 13.09
CA GLN A 103 -13.03 6.78 14.17
C GLN A 103 -12.99 6.09 15.55
N GLN A 104 -13.47 4.85 15.64
CA GLN A 104 -13.42 4.06 16.88
C GLN A 104 -11.99 3.86 17.41
N LEU A 105 -11.02 3.73 16.50
CA LEU A 105 -9.60 3.57 16.84
C LEU A 105 -8.88 4.91 17.09
N GLY A 106 -9.57 6.05 16.96
CA GLY A 106 -9.02 7.37 17.28
C GLY A 106 -8.10 7.96 16.20
N PHE A 107 -8.12 7.43 14.98
CA PHE A 107 -7.37 8.03 13.88
C PHE A 107 -7.97 9.38 13.47
N THR A 108 -7.11 10.33 13.13
CA THR A 108 -7.44 11.62 12.54
C THR A 108 -7.60 11.47 11.03
N PRO A 109 -8.81 11.65 10.45
CA PRO A 109 -9.00 11.53 9.01
C PRO A 109 -8.41 12.72 8.26
N LEU A 110 -7.57 12.46 7.26
CA LEU A 110 -7.02 13.43 6.32
C LEU A 110 -7.61 13.20 4.94
N ASN A 111 -8.51 14.11 4.53
CA ASN A 111 -9.15 14.04 3.23
C ASN A 111 -8.20 14.47 2.09
N VAL A 112 -8.05 13.61 1.09
CA VAL A 112 -7.32 13.85 -0.17
C VAL A 112 -8.21 13.58 -1.37
N LYS A 113 -7.83 14.08 -2.56
CA LYS A 113 -8.60 13.81 -3.80
C LYS A 113 -8.36 12.41 -4.36
N GLN A 114 -7.13 11.90 -4.21
CA GLN A 114 -6.70 10.59 -4.71
C GLN A 114 -7.42 9.47 -3.96
N GLY A 115 -8.05 8.55 -4.70
CA GLY A 115 -8.71 7.38 -4.12
C GLY A 115 -7.75 6.21 -3.92
N TYR A 116 -6.80 6.00 -4.83
CA TYR A 116 -5.79 4.94 -4.70
C TYR A 116 -4.66 5.34 -3.74
N THR A 117 -5.02 5.74 -2.51
CA THR A 117 -4.07 6.35 -1.57
C THR A 117 -3.03 5.33 -1.10
N LYS A 118 -3.45 4.11 -0.76
CA LYS A 118 -2.52 3.06 -0.33
C LYS A 118 -1.61 2.60 -1.48
N CYS A 119 -2.13 2.47 -2.70
CA CYS A 119 -1.26 2.18 -3.85
C CYS A 119 -0.28 3.34 -4.09
N ASN A 120 -0.68 4.59 -3.86
CA ASN A 120 0.21 5.73 -4.10
C ASN A 120 1.35 5.85 -3.07
N MET A 121 1.08 5.52 -1.81
CA MET A 121 2.00 5.77 -0.69
C MET A 121 2.82 4.54 -0.28
N VAL A 122 4.14 4.70 -0.30
CA VAL A 122 5.06 3.82 0.44
C VAL A 122 5.09 4.31 1.89
N VAL A 123 4.50 3.55 2.81
CA VAL A 123 4.56 3.87 4.24
C VAL A 123 5.83 3.28 4.80
N VAL A 124 6.80 4.14 5.12
CA VAL A 124 8.10 3.73 5.67
C VAL A 124 7.92 3.40 7.15
N ASN A 125 7.34 4.32 7.91
CA ASN A 125 6.98 4.09 9.32
C ASN A 125 5.81 5.00 9.72
N ALA A 126 5.47 5.06 11.01
CA ALA A 126 4.40 5.90 11.54
C ALA A 126 4.54 7.41 11.23
N ARG A 127 5.74 7.86 10.82
CA ARG A 127 6.10 9.26 10.63
C ARG A 127 6.77 9.55 9.29
N ALA A 128 6.97 8.56 8.43
CA ALA A 128 7.71 8.72 7.18
C ALA A 128 6.99 8.03 6.02
N ALA A 129 6.82 8.74 4.91
CA ALA A 129 6.23 8.18 3.69
C ALA A 129 6.79 8.78 2.41
N ILE A 130 6.67 8.01 1.34
CA ILE A 130 7.02 8.39 -0.03
C ILE A 130 5.75 8.40 -0.87
N THR A 131 5.59 9.40 -1.72
CA THR A 131 4.42 9.53 -2.62
C THR A 131 4.82 10.21 -3.92
N SER A 132 4.18 9.83 -5.02
CA SER A 132 4.29 10.56 -6.30
C SER A 132 3.11 11.52 -6.52
N ASP A 133 2.05 11.44 -5.71
CA ASP A 133 0.89 12.29 -5.81
C ASP A 133 1.11 13.61 -5.07
N ARG A 134 1.17 14.70 -5.83
CA ARG A 134 1.36 16.05 -5.28
C ARG A 134 0.22 16.46 -4.34
N GLY A 135 -1.01 16.02 -4.58
CA GLY A 135 -2.16 16.34 -3.72
C GLY A 135 -2.06 15.69 -2.34
N ILE A 136 -1.64 14.42 -2.30
CA ILE A 136 -1.31 13.73 -1.05
C ILE A 136 -0.16 14.44 -0.34
N TYR A 137 0.95 14.69 -1.05
CA TYR A 137 2.12 15.36 -0.48
C TYR A 137 1.78 16.71 0.15
N GLU A 138 1.06 17.58 -0.58
CA GLU A 138 0.67 18.91 -0.11
C GLU A 138 -0.30 18.87 1.08
N LYS A 139 -1.12 17.81 1.19
CA LYS A 139 -1.98 17.62 2.36
C LYS A 139 -1.18 17.18 3.58
N LEU A 140 -0.25 16.24 3.41
CA LEU A 140 0.51 15.63 4.50
C LEU A 140 1.60 16.55 5.03
N ARG A 141 2.26 17.35 4.19
CA ARG A 141 3.31 18.29 4.62
C ARG A 141 2.83 19.39 5.58
N GLN A 142 1.51 19.52 5.76
CA GLN A 142 0.91 20.41 6.75
C GLN A 142 1.01 19.83 8.18
N GLN A 143 1.41 18.57 8.31
CA GLN A 143 1.61 17.90 9.60
C GLN A 143 3.09 17.96 9.97
N ASN A 144 3.41 18.59 11.10
CA ASN A 144 4.80 18.86 11.50
C ASN A 144 5.57 17.62 11.96
N ASP A 145 4.87 16.53 12.26
CA ASP A 145 5.42 15.28 12.76
C ASP A 145 5.79 14.30 11.65
N LEU A 146 5.43 14.59 10.39
CA LEU A 146 5.67 13.73 9.23
C LEU A 146 6.87 14.15 8.39
N LYS A 147 7.70 13.17 8.01
CA LYS A 147 8.74 13.26 7.00
C LYS A 147 8.18 12.73 5.68
N LEU A 148 8.39 13.46 4.59
CA LEU A 148 7.83 13.10 3.29
C LEU A 148 8.88 13.20 2.20
N LEU A 149 8.87 12.24 1.28
CA LEU A 149 9.60 12.31 0.03
C LEU A 149 8.60 12.35 -1.13
N LEU A 150 8.65 13.45 -1.91
CA LEU A 150 7.95 13.54 -3.19
C LEU A 150 8.86 13.01 -4.29
N ILE A 151 8.36 12.07 -5.08
CA ILE A 151 9.07 11.47 -6.22
C ILE A 151 8.35 11.72 -7.55
N ALA A 152 9.02 11.44 -8.66
CA ALA A 152 8.41 11.46 -9.98
C ALA A 152 7.30 10.39 -10.09
N PRO A 153 6.16 10.69 -10.75
CA PRO A 153 5.17 9.67 -11.10
C PRO A 153 5.67 8.79 -12.26
N GLY A 154 5.07 7.62 -12.42
CA GLY A 154 5.44 6.66 -13.48
C GLY A 154 6.42 5.59 -13.01
N TYR A 155 7.09 4.95 -13.98
CA TYR A 155 8.18 3.97 -13.75
C TYR A 155 7.80 2.73 -12.93
N VAL A 156 6.51 2.50 -12.72
CA VAL A 156 5.93 1.30 -12.14
C VAL A 156 4.97 0.74 -13.16
N ARG A 157 5.12 -0.54 -13.51
CA ARG A 157 4.26 -1.20 -14.48
C ARG A 157 2.91 -1.53 -13.84
N LEU A 158 1.85 -1.25 -14.60
CA LEU A 158 0.51 -1.78 -14.40
C LEU A 158 -0.07 -1.96 -15.81
N ASN A 159 -0.40 -3.20 -16.17
CA ASN A 159 -0.84 -3.52 -17.54
C ASN A 159 -2.05 -2.65 -17.93
N ASN A 160 -2.19 -2.28 -19.21
CA ASN A 160 -3.30 -1.45 -19.72
C ASN A 160 -3.46 -0.05 -19.10
N PHE A 161 -2.56 0.37 -18.20
CA PHE A 161 -2.48 1.72 -17.66
C PHE A 161 -1.14 2.37 -18.03
N PRO A 162 -1.07 3.71 -18.07
CA PRO A 162 0.20 4.41 -18.33
C PRO A 162 1.29 4.06 -17.32
N TYR A 163 0.90 3.82 -16.06
CA TYR A 163 1.75 3.36 -14.97
C TYR A 163 0.89 2.92 -13.78
N GLY A 164 1.49 2.12 -12.89
CA GLY A 164 1.00 1.85 -11.54
C GLY A 164 1.69 2.73 -10.50
N PHE A 165 1.52 2.43 -9.22
CA PHE A 165 2.04 3.25 -8.14
C PHE A 165 3.07 2.55 -7.26
N LEU A 166 4.03 3.33 -6.75
CA LEU A 166 5.16 2.80 -5.97
C LEU A 166 4.72 2.14 -4.65
N GLY A 167 3.69 2.68 -3.99
CA GLY A 167 3.12 2.11 -2.77
C GLY A 167 2.38 0.78 -2.98
N GLY A 168 1.83 0.56 -4.18
CA GLY A 168 1.18 -0.68 -4.59
C GLY A 168 2.19 -1.71 -5.11
N ALA A 169 3.35 -1.26 -5.57
CA ALA A 169 4.52 -2.08 -5.87
C ALA A 169 5.35 -2.44 -4.62
N SER A 170 4.90 -2.12 -3.41
CA SER A 170 5.72 -2.29 -2.21
C SER A 170 4.94 -2.58 -0.94
N GLY A 171 5.65 -2.89 0.13
CA GLY A 171 5.13 -2.85 1.48
C GLY A 171 6.24 -3.01 2.52
N ARG A 172 5.90 -2.69 3.76
CA ARG A 172 6.78 -2.92 4.90
C ARG A 172 6.52 -4.29 5.48
N VAL A 173 7.57 -5.07 5.62
CA VAL A 173 7.59 -6.36 6.31
C VAL A 173 8.69 -6.28 7.36
N GLU A 174 8.30 -6.36 8.64
CA GLU A 174 9.20 -6.17 9.78
C GLU A 174 10.02 -4.86 9.67
N ASN A 175 11.34 -4.95 9.55
CA ASN A 175 12.26 -3.82 9.43
C ASN A 175 12.75 -3.57 7.99
N GLU A 176 12.02 -4.07 7.00
CA GLU A 176 12.38 -3.95 5.58
C GLU A 176 11.23 -3.37 4.74
N ILE A 177 11.56 -2.45 3.84
CA ILE A 177 10.68 -2.03 2.75
C ILE A 177 11.00 -2.89 1.54
N ILE A 178 10.03 -3.70 1.12
CA ILE A 178 10.17 -4.64 0.01
C ILE A 178 9.43 -4.07 -1.21
N PHE A 179 10.11 -4.02 -2.35
CA PHE A 179 9.55 -3.65 -3.65
C PHE A 179 9.43 -4.88 -4.55
N ASN A 180 8.30 -4.99 -5.26
CA ASN A 180 8.06 -6.01 -6.26
C ASN A 180 8.68 -5.61 -7.61
N GLY A 181 9.97 -5.93 -7.77
CA GLY A 181 10.72 -5.74 -9.02
C GLY A 181 11.85 -4.73 -8.91
N ASN A 182 12.39 -4.33 -10.06
CA ASN A 182 13.63 -3.58 -10.14
C ASN A 182 13.43 -2.08 -9.86
N LEU A 183 13.70 -1.69 -8.61
CA LEU A 183 13.60 -0.29 -8.18
C LEU A 183 14.65 0.63 -8.84
N ARG A 184 15.77 0.08 -9.36
CA ARG A 184 16.88 0.88 -9.93
C ARG A 184 16.49 1.62 -11.20
N GLU A 185 15.45 1.14 -11.89
CA GLU A 185 14.89 1.77 -13.08
C GLU A 185 14.07 3.02 -12.76
N HIS A 186 13.72 3.25 -11.49
CA HIS A 186 13.02 4.45 -11.07
C HIS A 186 13.99 5.65 -11.00
N PRO A 187 13.68 6.82 -11.59
CA PRO A 187 14.61 7.96 -11.64
C PRO A 187 15.02 8.48 -10.25
N ASN A 188 14.14 8.34 -9.26
CA ASN A 188 14.41 8.68 -7.86
C ASN A 188 14.97 7.52 -7.01
N TYR A 189 15.58 6.49 -7.63
CA TYR A 189 16.08 5.31 -6.92
C TYR A 189 16.95 5.68 -5.70
N LYS A 190 17.93 6.57 -5.88
CA LYS A 190 18.88 6.92 -4.83
C LYS A 190 18.20 7.66 -3.67
N GLU A 191 17.27 8.55 -3.98
CA GLU A 191 16.50 9.30 -2.99
C GLU A 191 15.56 8.39 -2.21
N ILE A 192 14.92 7.42 -2.88
CA ILE A 192 14.04 6.43 -2.23
C ILE A 192 14.85 5.58 -1.24
N ILE A 193 15.98 5.02 -1.67
CA ILE A 193 16.85 4.22 -0.80
C ILE A 193 17.33 5.05 0.39
N GLY A 194 17.92 6.21 0.14
CA GLY A 194 18.47 7.07 1.19
C GLY A 194 17.41 7.53 2.19
N PHE A 195 16.18 7.80 1.74
CA PHE A 195 15.07 8.17 2.62
C PHE A 195 14.62 7.02 3.53
N ILE A 196 14.59 5.78 3.03
CA ILE A 196 14.22 4.60 3.83
C ILE A 196 15.32 4.25 4.83
N GLU A 197 16.58 4.24 4.39
CA GLU A 197 17.72 3.91 5.24
C GLU A 197 17.95 4.94 6.35
N ALA A 198 17.63 6.22 6.10
CA ALA A 198 17.64 7.27 7.13
C ALA A 198 16.63 7.04 8.27
N GLU A 199 15.62 6.18 8.04
CA GLU A 199 14.67 5.72 9.04
C GLU A 199 15.04 4.35 9.63
N GLU A 200 16.30 3.92 9.45
CA GLU A 200 16.87 2.67 9.99
C GLU A 200 16.18 1.39 9.48
N LEU A 201 15.54 1.46 8.32
CA LEU A 201 14.94 0.32 7.64
C LEU A 201 15.80 -0.16 6.47
N LYS A 202 15.74 -1.46 6.21
CA LYS A 202 16.38 -2.08 5.06
C LYS A 202 15.51 -1.89 3.81
N VAL A 203 16.14 -2.00 2.63
CA VAL A 203 15.42 -2.05 1.37
C VAL A 203 15.72 -3.34 0.62
N LYS A 204 14.65 -4.01 0.18
CA LYS A 204 14.72 -5.15 -0.73
C LYS A 204 13.98 -4.85 -2.02
N TYR A 205 14.60 -5.20 -3.14
CA TYR A 205 14.00 -5.19 -4.47
C TYR A 205 14.61 -6.31 -5.30
N PHE A 206 14.10 -6.50 -6.52
CA PHE A 206 14.48 -7.62 -7.38
C PHE A 206 14.82 -7.14 -8.79
N GLU A 207 16.12 -7.08 -9.11
CA GLU A 207 16.61 -6.65 -10.44
C GLU A 207 16.11 -7.48 -11.65
N PRO A 208 15.85 -8.80 -11.55
CA PRO A 208 15.50 -9.62 -12.71
C PRO A 208 14.18 -9.30 -13.44
N TYR A 209 13.28 -8.52 -12.84
CA TYR A 209 12.00 -8.18 -13.43
C TYR A 209 11.62 -6.72 -13.10
N PRO A 210 10.82 -6.04 -13.93
CA PRO A 210 10.55 -4.63 -13.74
C PRO A 210 9.68 -4.39 -12.50
N LEU A 211 9.76 -3.18 -11.96
CA LEU A 211 8.93 -2.76 -10.84
C LEU A 211 7.45 -2.75 -11.23
N GLU A 212 6.60 -3.48 -10.51
CA GLU A 212 5.18 -3.61 -10.82
C GLU A 212 4.27 -3.39 -9.63
N ASP A 213 3.15 -2.72 -9.88
CA ASP A 213 2.08 -2.53 -8.92
C ASP A 213 1.25 -3.82 -8.77
N ILE A 214 1.28 -4.38 -7.56
CA ILE A 214 0.58 -5.61 -7.19
C ILE A 214 -0.43 -5.39 -6.05
N GLY A 215 -0.74 -4.14 -5.72
CA GLY A 215 -1.73 -3.82 -4.70
C GLY A 215 -1.26 -4.02 -3.27
N SER A 216 -0.02 -3.61 -3.03
CA SER A 216 0.67 -3.63 -1.74
C SER A 216 1.07 -5.02 -1.24
N ILE A 217 2.14 -5.04 -0.45
CA ILE A 217 2.54 -6.17 0.39
C ILE A 217 2.07 -5.86 1.82
N ILE A 218 1.06 -6.58 2.32
CA ILE A 218 0.44 -6.25 3.62
C ILE A 218 0.82 -7.32 4.65
N GLU A 219 1.68 -6.95 5.60
CA GLU A 219 2.01 -7.79 6.76
C GLU A 219 0.96 -7.67 7.87
N TRP A 220 0.61 -8.81 8.46
CA TRP A 220 -0.09 -8.90 9.75
C TRP A 220 0.50 -10.00 10.63
N ARG A 221 0.63 -9.70 11.93
CA ARG A 221 1.09 -10.64 12.96
C ARG A 221 0.10 -10.65 14.12
N LYS A 222 -0.28 -11.85 14.56
CA LYS A 222 -1.09 -12.02 15.78
C LYS A 222 -0.22 -11.66 16.99
N LYS A 223 -0.77 -10.85 17.91
CA LYS A 223 -0.19 -10.59 19.23
C LYS A 223 -0.14 -11.86 20.07
#